data_AF-A0A433VCL2-F1
#
_entry.id   AF-A0A433VCL2-F1
#
_cell.length_a   1.000
_cell.length_b   1.000
_cell.length_c   1.000
_cell.angle_alpha   90.00
_cell.angle_beta   90.00
_cell.angle_gamma   90.00
#
_symmetry.space_group_name_H-M   'P 1'
#
loop_
_entity.id
_entity.type
_entity.pdbx_description
1 polymer ?
#
loop_
_entity_poly.entity_id
_entity_poly.type
_entity_poly.pdbx_seq_one_letter_code
_entity_poly.pdbx_strand_id
1 'polypeptide(L)'
;MSKHKNYRDWTWQITKEGGGPDSFFTATFDPDDAQRLSNKVREYLPSEFVRNQDFYNPNLYKDYSLYESYLDKNAYKMMLSKHNCWIYTQIEVVDHKLYIESGYCVTKPNDTNFIIALATSADLTLCNWKISCGGQGYNHVEIAHGSNTNDLLSYLT
;
A
#
# COMPACT_ATOMS: atom_id res chain seq x y z
N MET A 1 28.92 -12.75 -5.32
CA MET A 1 27.66 -13.50 -5.15
C MET A 1 26.77 -12.70 -4.20
N SER A 2 25.81 -11.94 -4.75
CA SER A 2 24.85 -11.21 -3.94
C SER A 2 23.88 -12.21 -3.31
N LYS A 3 23.82 -12.26 -1.97
CA LYS A 3 22.76 -13.02 -1.28
C LYS A 3 21.47 -12.27 -1.55
N HIS A 4 20.58 -12.82 -2.38
CA HIS A 4 19.20 -12.33 -2.43
C HIS A 4 18.61 -12.50 -1.03
N LYS A 5 18.35 -11.38 -0.34
CA LYS A 5 17.66 -11.38 0.95
C LYS A 5 16.22 -11.78 0.65
N ASN A 6 15.77 -12.93 1.18
CA ASN A 6 14.37 -13.33 1.07
C ASN A 6 13.57 -12.48 2.05
N TYR A 7 12.77 -11.55 1.53
CA TYR A 7 11.83 -10.76 2.33
C TYR A 7 10.53 -11.54 2.53
N ARG A 8 9.93 -11.40 3.72
CA ARG A 8 8.58 -11.87 4.05
C ARG A 8 7.55 -10.95 3.41
N ASP A 9 6.37 -11.50 3.13
CA ASP A 9 5.20 -10.71 2.74
C ASP A 9 4.89 -9.63 3.80
N TRP A 10 4.54 -8.41 3.41
CA TRP A 10 4.25 -7.35 4.39
C TRP A 10 3.12 -7.71 5.38
N THR A 11 2.20 -8.60 5.02
CA THR A 11 1.14 -9.12 5.91
C THR A 11 1.51 -10.38 6.69
N TRP A 12 2.78 -10.81 6.67
CA TRP A 12 3.19 -12.10 7.26
C TRP A 12 2.73 -12.27 8.71
N GLN A 13 2.76 -11.19 9.51
CA GLN A 13 2.38 -11.24 10.92
C GLN A 13 0.86 -11.36 11.07
N ILE A 14 0.07 -10.67 10.23
CA ILE A 14 -1.39 -10.80 10.18
C ILE A 14 -1.77 -12.25 9.83
N THR A 15 -1.12 -12.84 8.83
CA THR A 15 -1.33 -14.24 8.43
C THR A 15 -0.99 -15.22 9.57
N LYS A 16 0.02 -14.90 10.38
CA LYS A 16 0.48 -15.76 11.48
C LYS A 16 -0.40 -15.65 12.73
N GLU A 17 -0.79 -14.44 13.11
CA GLU A 17 -1.46 -14.15 14.38
C GLU A 17 -2.99 -14.11 14.24
N GLY A 18 -3.48 -14.07 13.00
CA GLY A 18 -4.87 -13.82 12.69
C GLY A 18 -5.18 -12.31 12.71
N GLY A 19 -6.19 -11.92 11.95
CA GLY A 19 -6.62 -10.54 11.83
C GLY A 19 -8.02 -10.45 11.22
N GLY A 20 -8.53 -9.22 11.10
CA GLY A 20 -9.71 -8.98 10.28
C GLY A 20 -9.43 -9.25 8.79
N PRO A 21 -10.48 -9.28 7.95
CA PRO A 21 -10.35 -9.59 6.53
C PRO A 21 -9.47 -8.59 5.79
N ASP A 22 -9.35 -7.36 6.26
CA ASP A 22 -8.64 -6.32 5.52
C ASP A 22 -7.29 -6.03 6.17
N SER A 23 -6.26 -5.92 5.32
CA SER A 23 -4.90 -5.57 5.72
C SER A 23 -4.54 -4.21 5.16
N PHE A 24 -3.86 -3.39 5.97
CA PHE A 24 -3.49 -2.02 5.62
C PHE A 24 -1.99 -1.81 5.85
N PHE A 25 -1.31 -1.26 4.85
CA PHE A 25 0.01 -0.67 4.99
C PHE A 25 -0.12 0.84 4.78
N THR A 26 0.39 1.62 5.72
CA THR A 26 0.45 3.07 5.61
C THR A 26 1.87 3.55 5.81
N ALA A 27 2.34 4.45 4.94
CA ALA A 27 3.65 5.06 5.07
C ALA A 27 3.57 6.57 4.87
N THR A 28 4.35 7.30 5.66
CA THR A 28 4.50 8.75 5.55
C THR A 28 5.92 9.04 5.12
N PHE A 29 6.07 9.77 4.02
CA PHE A 29 7.34 10.28 3.51
C PHE A 29 7.52 11.75 3.90
N ASP A 30 8.72 12.29 3.69
CA ASP A 30 8.95 13.72 3.91
C ASP A 30 7.99 14.56 3.06
N PRO A 31 7.36 15.61 3.62
CA PRO A 31 6.43 16.46 2.87
C PRO A 31 7.02 17.03 1.58
N ASP A 32 8.33 17.35 1.56
CA ASP A 32 9.01 17.89 0.38
C ASP A 32 9.18 16.82 -0.73
N ASP A 33 8.97 15.55 -0.42
CA ASP A 33 9.02 14.43 -1.35
C ASP A 33 7.68 14.14 -2.03
N ALA A 34 6.57 14.81 -1.71
CA ALA A 34 5.23 14.46 -2.22
C ALA A 34 5.17 14.20 -3.73
N GLN A 35 5.73 15.11 -4.54
CA GLN A 35 5.76 14.95 -6.00
C GLN A 35 6.70 13.82 -6.45
N ARG A 36 7.83 13.63 -5.75
CA ARG A 36 8.78 12.52 -6.01
C ARG A 36 8.14 11.18 -5.67
N LEU A 37 7.40 11.09 -4.56
CA LEU A 37 6.66 9.89 -4.16
C LEU A 37 5.68 9.48 -5.25
N SER A 38 4.85 10.41 -5.73
CA SER A 38 3.92 10.16 -6.84
C SER A 38 4.63 9.66 -8.10
N ASN A 39 5.79 10.26 -8.47
CA ASN A 39 6.59 9.79 -9.59
C ASN A 39 7.11 8.36 -9.38
N LYS A 40 7.65 8.05 -8.20
CA LYS A 40 8.18 6.73 -7.87
C LYS A 40 7.10 5.67 -7.75
N VAL A 41 5.92 6.02 -7.27
CA VAL A 41 4.75 5.13 -7.27
C VAL A 41 4.42 4.75 -8.70
N ARG A 42 4.35 5.69 -9.65
CA ARG A 42 4.15 5.36 -11.07
C ARG A 42 5.27 4.53 -11.68
N GLU A 43 6.52 4.80 -11.30
CA GLU A 43 7.71 4.08 -11.78
C GLU A 43 7.72 2.61 -11.34
N TYR A 44 7.39 2.35 -10.06
CA TYR A 44 7.45 1.02 -9.46
C TYR A 44 6.10 0.29 -9.41
N LEU A 45 5.02 0.92 -9.86
CA LEU A 45 3.68 0.36 -9.79
C LEU A 45 3.65 -1.03 -10.43
N PRO A 46 3.19 -2.07 -9.70
CA PRO A 46 3.07 -3.40 -10.29
C PRO A 46 2.11 -3.40 -11.49
N SER A 47 2.45 -4.18 -12.51
CA SER A 47 1.73 -4.19 -13.80
C SER A 47 0.26 -4.61 -13.71
N GLU A 48 -0.13 -5.24 -12.61
CA GLU A 48 -1.49 -5.68 -12.28
C GLU A 48 -2.40 -4.54 -11.80
N PHE A 49 -1.86 -3.35 -11.52
CA PHE A 49 -2.65 -2.20 -11.12
C PHE A 49 -3.01 -1.31 -12.32
N VAL A 50 -4.15 -0.64 -12.21
CA VAL A 50 -4.60 0.41 -13.12
C VAL A 50 -5.01 1.63 -12.32
N ARG A 51 -4.81 2.81 -12.90
CA ARG A 51 -5.22 4.06 -12.26
C ARG A 51 -6.75 4.10 -12.18
N ASN A 52 -7.26 4.30 -10.98
CA ASN A 52 -8.68 4.35 -10.69
C ASN A 52 -9.25 5.75 -10.99
N GLN A 53 -9.50 6.04 -12.27
CA GLN A 53 -10.03 7.34 -12.68
C GLN A 53 -11.57 7.38 -12.68
N ASP A 54 -12.23 6.24 -12.92
CA ASP A 54 -13.70 6.19 -13.09
C ASP A 54 -14.46 6.29 -11.77
N PHE A 55 -13.82 5.92 -10.65
CA PHE A 55 -14.42 6.00 -9.32
C PHE A 55 -13.89 7.18 -8.49
N TYR A 56 -13.16 8.11 -9.13
CA TYR A 56 -12.65 9.31 -8.49
C TYR A 56 -13.79 10.27 -8.11
N ASN A 57 -13.89 10.60 -6.82
CA ASN A 57 -14.81 11.63 -6.33
C ASN A 57 -14.02 12.89 -5.95
N PRO A 58 -14.01 13.95 -6.78
CA PRO A 58 -13.25 15.16 -6.50
C PRO A 58 -13.63 15.85 -5.19
N ASN A 59 -14.86 15.67 -4.70
CA ASN A 59 -15.31 16.29 -3.46
C ASN A 59 -14.69 15.66 -2.21
N LEU A 60 -14.26 14.40 -2.27
CA LEU A 60 -13.61 13.71 -1.14
C LEU A 60 -12.14 14.12 -0.98
N TYR A 61 -11.53 14.65 -2.04
CA TYR A 61 -10.08 14.87 -2.12
C TYR A 61 -9.70 16.33 -2.42
N LYS A 62 -10.68 17.25 -2.37
CA LYS A 62 -10.51 18.68 -2.70
C LYS A 62 -9.46 19.41 -1.86
N ASP A 63 -9.17 18.89 -0.67
CA ASP A 63 -8.26 19.51 0.30
C ASP A 63 -6.81 19.00 0.14
N TYR A 64 -6.58 18.01 -0.73
CA TYR A 64 -5.24 17.47 -1.01
C TYR A 64 -4.65 18.12 -2.26
N SER A 65 -3.36 18.43 -2.20
CA SER A 65 -2.63 18.99 -3.35
C SER A 65 -2.31 17.92 -4.37
N LEU A 66 -2.15 16.67 -3.92
CA LEU A 66 -1.91 15.51 -4.76
C LEU A 66 -2.73 14.31 -4.26
N TYR A 67 -3.49 13.71 -5.17
CA TYR A 67 -4.20 12.45 -4.94
C TYR A 67 -4.08 11.54 -6.16
N GLU A 68 -3.68 10.30 -5.94
CA GLU A 68 -3.72 9.24 -6.95
C GLU A 68 -4.24 7.95 -6.33
N SER A 69 -5.08 7.22 -7.07
CA SER A 69 -5.58 5.92 -6.65
C SER A 69 -5.36 4.91 -7.77
N TYR A 70 -4.96 3.71 -7.38
CA TYR A 70 -4.71 2.57 -8.24
C TYR A 70 -5.39 1.35 -7.65
N LEU A 71 -6.01 0.55 -8.52
CA LEU A 71 -6.73 -0.64 -8.13
C LEU A 71 -6.21 -1.83 -8.94
N ASP A 72 -6.19 -3.01 -8.35
CA ASP A 72 -5.97 -4.25 -9.08
C ASP A 72 -6.91 -4.34 -10.31
N LYS A 73 -6.38 -4.79 -11.44
CA LYS A 73 -7.11 -4.93 -12.72
C LYS A 73 -8.34 -5.82 -12.63
N ASN A 74 -8.34 -6.89 -11.84
CA ASN A 74 -9.50 -7.77 -11.72
C ASN A 74 -10.60 -7.09 -10.90
N ALA A 75 -10.24 -6.49 -9.76
CA ALA A 75 -11.14 -5.70 -8.94
C ALA A 75 -11.74 -4.53 -9.72
N TYR A 76 -10.92 -3.81 -10.48
CA TYR A 76 -11.37 -2.73 -11.35
C TYR A 76 -12.39 -3.20 -12.40
N LYS A 77 -12.14 -4.34 -13.06
CA LYS A 77 -13.11 -4.94 -14.01
C LYS A 77 -14.41 -5.35 -13.33
N MET A 78 -14.35 -5.90 -12.12
CA MET A 78 -15.54 -6.26 -11.34
C MET A 78 -16.37 -5.03 -10.98
N MET A 79 -15.71 -3.96 -10.52
CA MET A 79 -16.37 -2.69 -10.20
C MET A 79 -17.03 -2.05 -11.42
N LEU A 80 -16.35 -2.01 -12.58
CA LEU A 80 -16.94 -1.52 -13.83
C LEU A 80 -18.18 -2.33 -14.25
N SER A 81 -18.18 -3.62 -13.95
CA SER A 81 -19.30 -4.53 -14.19
C SER A 81 -20.40 -4.44 -13.13
N LYS A 82 -20.31 -3.49 -12.18
CA LYS A 82 -21.24 -3.30 -11.05
C LYS A 82 -21.39 -4.55 -10.17
N HIS A 83 -20.34 -5.37 -10.10
CA HIS A 83 -20.27 -6.49 -9.17
C HIS A 83 -19.54 -6.07 -7.90
N ASN A 84 -20.02 -6.54 -6.75
CA ASN A 84 -19.31 -6.38 -5.50
C ASN A 84 -17.97 -7.11 -5.59
N CYS A 85 -16.88 -6.40 -5.28
CA CYS A 85 -15.55 -6.93 -5.22
C CYS A 85 -15.05 -6.85 -3.78
N TRP A 86 -14.96 -8.01 -3.13
CA TRP A 86 -14.46 -8.14 -1.76
C TRP A 86 -12.96 -8.45 -1.71
N ILE A 87 -12.42 -9.03 -2.78
CA ILE A 87 -11.00 -9.37 -2.91
C ILE A 87 -10.37 -8.34 -3.84
N TYR A 88 -9.61 -7.41 -3.28
CA TYR A 88 -8.94 -6.35 -4.03
C TYR A 88 -7.63 -5.97 -3.36
N THR A 89 -6.75 -5.33 -4.13
CA THR A 89 -5.67 -4.51 -3.58
C THR A 89 -5.80 -3.12 -4.17
N GLN A 90 -5.78 -2.11 -3.31
CA GLN A 90 -5.82 -0.69 -3.68
C GLN A 90 -4.54 -0.02 -3.17
N ILE A 91 -3.99 0.88 -3.97
CA ILE A 91 -2.87 1.75 -3.62
C ILE A 91 -3.34 3.19 -3.78
N GLU A 92 -3.16 4.01 -2.77
CA GLU A 92 -3.43 5.45 -2.83
C GLU A 92 -2.20 6.25 -2.43
N VAL A 93 -2.01 7.37 -3.12
CA VAL A 93 -1.03 8.39 -2.77
C VAL A 93 -1.80 9.66 -2.43
N VAL A 94 -1.59 10.18 -1.23
CA VAL A 94 -2.23 11.40 -0.75
C VAL A 94 -1.15 12.32 -0.21
N ASP A 95 -0.81 13.36 -0.98
CA ASP A 95 0.36 14.21 -0.77
C ASP A 95 1.65 13.40 -0.56
N HIS A 96 2.16 13.35 0.67
CA HIS A 96 3.38 12.64 1.08
C HIS A 96 3.08 11.29 1.76
N LYS A 97 1.87 10.76 1.61
CA LYS A 97 1.44 9.50 2.24
C LYS A 97 1.11 8.45 1.20
N LEU A 98 1.50 7.22 1.50
CA LEU A 98 1.15 6.02 0.76
C LEU A 98 0.21 5.17 1.61
N TYR A 99 -0.88 4.73 1.00
CA TYR A 99 -1.82 3.77 1.58
C TYR A 99 -1.90 2.56 0.65
N ILE A 100 -1.81 1.37 1.22
CA ILE A 100 -2.08 0.12 0.52
C ILE A 100 -3.10 -0.63 1.36
N GLU A 101 -4.19 -1.03 0.72
CA GLU A 101 -5.25 -1.82 1.32
C GLU A 101 -5.39 -3.11 0.53
N SER A 102 -5.46 -4.24 1.24
CA SER A 102 -5.74 -5.56 0.68
C SER A 102 -6.97 -6.14 1.36
N GLY A 103 -8.04 -6.28 0.59
CA GLY A 103 -9.30 -6.87 1.04
C GLY A 103 -9.23 -8.39 1.05
N TYR A 104 -9.74 -9.00 2.13
CA TYR A 104 -9.67 -10.44 2.40
C TYR A 104 -8.25 -11.02 2.37
N CYS A 105 -7.27 -10.23 2.82
CA CYS A 105 -5.85 -10.60 3.01
C CYS A 105 -5.21 -11.28 1.78
N VAL A 106 -5.66 -10.99 0.57
CA VAL A 106 -5.02 -11.50 -0.65
C VAL A 106 -3.83 -10.64 -0.97
N THR A 107 -2.68 -10.99 -0.38
CA THR A 107 -1.43 -10.32 -0.73
C THR A 107 -0.88 -10.84 -2.04
N LYS A 108 -0.34 -9.91 -2.82
CA LYS A 108 0.38 -10.25 -4.04
C LYS A 108 1.87 -10.21 -3.75
N PRO A 109 2.65 -11.19 -4.24
CA PRO A 109 4.10 -11.21 -4.07
C PRO A 109 4.80 -9.90 -4.50
N ASN A 110 4.20 -9.16 -5.45
CA ASN A 110 4.74 -7.90 -5.95
C ASN A 110 4.51 -6.70 -5.00
N ASP A 111 3.52 -6.76 -4.11
CA ASP A 111 3.19 -5.63 -3.21
C ASP A 111 4.34 -5.35 -2.25
N THR A 112 4.93 -6.40 -1.68
CA THR A 112 6.10 -6.30 -0.79
C THR A 112 7.31 -5.73 -1.54
N ASN A 113 7.57 -6.18 -2.77
CA ASN A 113 8.66 -5.66 -3.58
C ASN A 113 8.47 -4.19 -3.93
N PHE A 114 7.22 -3.78 -4.20
CA PHE A 114 6.85 -2.38 -4.43
C PHE A 114 7.09 -1.51 -3.19
N ILE A 115 6.67 -1.96 -2.01
CA ILE A 115 6.92 -1.28 -0.72
C ILE A 115 8.43 -1.11 -0.49
N ILE A 116 9.21 -2.17 -0.71
CA ILE A 116 10.68 -2.13 -0.55
C ILE A 116 11.31 -1.16 -1.55
N ALA A 117 10.90 -1.18 -2.82
CA ALA A 117 11.43 -0.29 -3.85
C ALA A 117 11.21 1.19 -3.51
N LEU A 118 10.03 1.55 -2.99
CA LEU A 118 9.75 2.90 -2.51
C LEU A 118 10.58 3.25 -1.28
N ALA A 119 10.61 2.39 -0.27
CA ALA A 119 11.32 2.65 0.98
C ALA A 119 12.84 2.76 0.82
N THR A 120 13.40 2.09 -0.19
CA THR A 120 14.84 2.09 -0.50
C THR A 120 15.23 3.06 -1.61
N SER A 121 14.27 3.82 -2.15
CA SER A 121 14.55 4.84 -3.15
C SER A 121 15.41 5.96 -2.55
N ALA A 122 16.52 6.30 -3.21
CA ALA A 122 17.39 7.40 -2.76
C ALA A 122 16.73 8.79 -2.86
N ASP A 123 15.63 8.89 -3.61
CA ASP A 123 14.89 10.13 -3.85
C ASP A 123 13.77 10.38 -2.83
N LEU A 124 13.57 9.44 -1.89
CA LEU A 124 12.47 9.45 -0.92
C LEU A 124 13.01 9.25 0.50
N THR A 125 12.45 10.00 1.44
CA THR A 125 12.73 9.87 2.87
C THR A 125 11.51 9.30 3.57
N LEU A 126 11.56 8.03 3.99
CA LEU A 126 10.50 7.40 4.78
C LEU A 126 10.57 7.87 6.24
N CYS A 127 9.54 8.58 6.71
CA CYS A 127 9.47 9.13 8.07
C CYS A 127 8.78 8.20 9.08
N ASN A 128 7.80 7.41 8.63
CA ASN A 128 7.16 6.38 9.43
C ASN A 128 6.36 5.42 8.56
N TRP A 129 6.08 4.24 9.10
CA TRP A 129 5.19 3.26 8.49
C TRP A 129 4.43 2.50 9.57
N LYS A 130 3.31 1.90 9.16
CA LYS A 130 2.46 1.07 10.00
C LYS A 130 1.79 -0.02 9.18
N ILE A 131 1.60 -1.17 9.81
CA ILE A 131 0.77 -2.27 9.33
C ILE A 131 -0.35 -2.48 10.33
N SER A 132 -1.58 -2.53 9.83
CA SER A 132 -2.77 -2.82 10.62
C SER A 132 -3.68 -3.79 9.90
N CYS A 133 -4.62 -4.39 10.63
CA CYS A 133 -5.70 -5.18 10.07
C CYS A 133 -7.04 -4.77 10.66
N GLY A 134 -8.14 -5.18 10.02
CA GLY A 134 -9.49 -4.84 10.44
C GLY A 134 -10.50 -5.22 9.37
N GLY A 135 -11.49 -4.35 9.15
CA GLY A 135 -12.53 -4.56 8.15
C GLY A 135 -13.90 -4.84 8.74
N GLN A 136 -14.87 -5.15 7.88
CA GLN A 136 -16.27 -5.26 8.29
C GLN A 136 -16.48 -6.30 9.40
N GLY A 137 -16.92 -5.84 10.58
CA GLY A 137 -17.19 -6.68 11.74
C GLY A 137 -15.97 -6.98 12.62
N TYR A 138 -14.81 -6.39 12.32
CA TYR A 138 -13.57 -6.57 13.08
C TYR A 138 -13.06 -5.23 13.63
N ASN A 139 -12.45 -5.26 14.81
CA ASN A 139 -11.75 -4.10 15.34
C ASN A 139 -10.53 -3.79 14.47
N HIS A 140 -10.25 -2.50 14.28
CA HIS A 140 -9.00 -2.08 13.64
C HIS A 140 -7.85 -2.22 14.65
N VAL A 141 -6.85 -3.04 14.32
CA VAL A 141 -5.73 -3.38 15.20
C VAL A 141 -4.41 -3.06 14.49
N GLU A 142 -3.54 -2.32 15.17
CA GLU A 142 -2.16 -2.11 14.73
C GLU A 142 -1.31 -3.35 15.08
N ILE A 143 -0.54 -3.83 14.09
CA ILE A 143 0.25 -5.06 14.19
C ILE A 143 1.74 -4.74 14.30
N ALA A 144 2.21 -3.79 13.50
CA ALA A 144 3.59 -3.35 13.49
C ALA A 144 3.69 -1.89 13.05
N HIS A 145 4.73 -1.21 13.50
CA HIS A 145 5.05 0.15 13.07
C HIS A 145 6.56 0.39 13.15
N GLY A 146 7.03 1.43 12.48
CA GLY A 146 8.42 1.85 12.53
C GLY A 146 8.61 3.28 12.05
N SER A 147 9.82 3.79 12.25
CA SER A 147 10.16 5.22 12.09
C SER A 147 11.01 5.50 10.86
N ASN A 148 11.48 4.47 10.16
CA ASN A 148 12.41 4.62 9.05
C ASN A 148 12.47 3.36 8.17
N THR A 149 13.22 3.44 7.08
CA THR A 149 13.47 2.33 6.15
C THR A 149 14.13 1.12 6.80
N ASN A 150 15.09 1.30 7.73
CA ASN A 150 15.76 0.17 8.37
C ASN A 150 14.80 -0.63 9.26
N ASP A 151 13.90 0.05 9.98
CA ASP A 151 12.86 -0.60 10.78
C ASP A 151 11.96 -1.46 9.89
N LEU A 152 11.54 -0.90 8.73
CA LEU A 152 10.71 -1.60 7.76
C LEU A 152 11.42 -2.84 7.18
N LEU A 153 12.67 -2.66 6.73
CA LEU A 153 13.45 -3.76 6.16
C LEU A 153 13.78 -4.84 7.20
N SER A 154 13.84 -4.50 8.47
CA SER A 154 14.03 -5.46 9.56
C SER A 154 12.74 -6.23 9.85
N TYR A 155 11.58 -5.57 9.81
CA TYR A 155 10.27 -6.23 9.93
C TYR A 155 10.02 -7.22 8.78
N LEU A 156 10.45 -6.88 7.56
CA LEU A 156 10.25 -7.70 6.37
C LEU A 156 11.25 -8.87 6.24
N THR A 157 12.09 -9.18 7.23
CA THR A 157 13.11 -10.25 7.14
C THR A 157 12.95 -11.28 8.25
#